data_AF-A0A2S9GC72-F1
#
_entry.id   AF-A0A2S9GC72-F1
#
_cell.length_a   1.000
_cell.length_b   1.000
_cell.length_c   1.000
_cell.angle_alpha   90.00
_cell.angle_beta   90.00
_cell.angle_gamma   90.00
#
_symmetry.space_group_name_H-M   'P 1'
#
loop_
_entity.id
_entity.type
_entity.pdbx_description
1 polymer ?
#
loop_
_entity_poly.entity_id
_entity_poly.type
_entity_poly.pdbx_seq_one_letter_code
_entity_poly.pdbx_strand_id
1 'polypeptide(L)'
;VLTMAGVDALAVLPAAANDPLVSALQSAAVPYRVVPTDEPARTNLTITEHDGTTTKINEPGATLNESALRAFTDAVLDAADGAA
;
A
#
# COMPACT_ATOMS: atom_id res chain seq x y z
N VAL A 1 -4.82 -9.27 7.62
CA VAL A 1 -5.44 -10.49 8.19
C VAL A 1 -5.26 -11.73 7.30
N LEU A 2 -5.27 -11.61 5.97
CA LEU A 2 -5.13 -12.75 5.05
C LEU A 2 -3.90 -13.62 5.35
N THR A 3 -2.70 -13.03 5.33
CA THR A 3 -1.45 -13.75 5.62
C THR A 3 -1.42 -14.36 7.03
N MET A 4 -1.93 -13.63 8.03
CA MET A 4 -2.05 -14.14 9.41
C MET A 4 -3.07 -15.27 9.55
N ALA A 5 -4.05 -15.36 8.65
CA ALA A 5 -5.01 -16.44 8.57
C ALA A 5 -4.50 -17.62 7.72
N GLY A 6 -3.23 -17.60 7.27
CA GLY A 6 -2.64 -18.63 6.42
C GLY A 6 -3.12 -18.60 4.97
N VAL A 7 -3.80 -17.52 4.55
CA VAL A 7 -4.20 -17.32 3.15
C VAL A 7 -3.03 -16.73 2.39
N ASP A 8 -2.68 -17.34 1.26
CA ASP A 8 -1.67 -16.81 0.34
C ASP A 8 -2.16 -15.47 -0.23
N ALA A 9 -1.31 -14.45 -0.08
CA ALA A 9 -1.65 -13.08 -0.47
C ALA A 9 -0.41 -12.27 -0.77
N LEU A 10 -0.44 -11.56 -1.90
CA LEU A 10 0.59 -10.62 -2.34
C LEU A 10 0.03 -9.20 -2.35
N ALA A 11 0.68 -8.27 -1.66
CA ALA A 11 0.36 -6.85 -1.73
C ALA A 11 1.07 -6.20 -2.94
N VAL A 12 0.32 -5.77 -3.94
CA VAL A 12 0.86 -5.00 -5.08
C VAL A 12 0.49 -3.54 -4.88
N LEU A 13 1.48 -2.64 -4.78
CA LEU A 13 1.24 -1.23 -4.46
C LEU A 13 2.24 -0.26 -5.10
N PRO A 14 1.84 0.99 -5.38
CA PRO A 14 2.77 2.07 -5.64
C PRO A 14 3.47 2.53 -4.35
N ALA A 15 4.77 2.80 -4.42
CA ALA A 15 5.51 3.42 -3.31
C ALA A 15 6.81 4.08 -3.80
N ALA A 16 7.24 5.12 -3.08
CA ALA A 16 8.56 5.70 -3.25
C ALA A 16 9.66 4.78 -2.70
N ALA A 17 10.90 4.97 -3.15
CA ALA A 17 12.03 4.08 -2.83
C ALA A 17 12.30 3.91 -1.31
N ASN A 18 12.01 4.93 -0.50
CA ASN A 18 12.24 4.94 0.95
C ASN A 18 10.94 5.09 1.74
N ASP A 19 9.82 4.62 1.17
CA ASP A 19 8.52 4.78 1.79
C ASP A 19 8.40 3.97 3.11
N PRO A 20 7.98 4.59 4.22
CA PRO A 20 7.74 3.89 5.48
C PRO A 20 6.78 2.69 5.36
N LEU A 21 5.84 2.72 4.41
CA LEU A 21 4.92 1.62 4.13
C LEU A 21 5.64 0.34 3.73
N VAL A 22 6.71 0.44 2.93
CA VAL A 22 7.51 -0.71 2.49
C VAL A 22 8.23 -1.35 3.69
N SER A 23 8.80 -0.51 4.56
CA SER A 23 9.45 -0.97 5.80
C SER A 23 8.45 -1.65 6.74
N ALA A 24 7.21 -1.13 6.82
CA ALA A 24 6.14 -1.73 7.61
C ALA A 24 5.71 -3.11 7.06
N LEU A 25 5.54 -3.24 5.74
CA LEU A 25 5.22 -4.51 5.09
C LEU A 25 6.29 -5.58 5.33
N GLN A 26 7.58 -5.19 5.23
CA GLN A 26 8.70 -6.07 5.52
C GLN A 26 8.70 -6.51 6.99
N SER A 27 8.52 -5.58 7.92
CA SER A 27 8.47 -5.88 9.36
C SER A 27 7.30 -6.80 9.72
N ALA A 28 6.19 -6.69 9.00
CA ALA A 28 4.99 -7.52 9.18
C ALA A 28 5.08 -8.86 8.43
N ALA A 29 6.18 -9.16 7.73
CA ALA A 29 6.36 -10.34 6.89
C ALA A 29 5.22 -10.56 5.87
N VAL A 30 4.68 -9.46 5.33
CA VAL A 30 3.68 -9.51 4.26
C VAL A 30 4.41 -9.57 2.92
N PRO A 31 4.15 -10.56 2.03
CA PRO A 31 4.70 -10.55 0.68
C PRO A 31 4.21 -9.32 -0.09
N TYR A 32 5.10 -8.62 -0.80
CA TYR A 32 4.73 -7.44 -1.57
C TYR A 32 5.52 -7.28 -2.87
N ARG A 33 4.93 -6.55 -3.82
CA ARG A 33 5.55 -6.05 -5.05
C ARG A 33 5.33 -4.53 -5.11
N VAL A 34 6.43 -3.78 -5.14
CA VAL A 34 6.41 -2.32 -5.27
C VAL A 34 6.43 -1.93 -6.75
N VAL A 35 5.57 -0.99 -7.11
CA VAL A 35 5.68 -0.23 -8.36
C VAL A 35 6.20 1.17 -8.00
N PRO A 36 7.41 1.54 -8.45
CA PRO A 36 8.01 2.80 -8.02
C PRO A 36 7.18 4.04 -8.39
N THR A 37 7.07 4.98 -7.45
CA THR A 37 6.50 6.32 -7.67
C THR A 37 7.43 7.41 -7.15
N ASP A 38 7.25 8.63 -7.66
CA ASP A 38 8.07 9.78 -7.25
C ASP A 38 7.69 10.30 -5.85
N GLU A 39 6.40 10.25 -5.53
CA GLU A 39 5.84 10.69 -4.26
C GLU A 39 5.56 9.50 -3.32
N PRO A 40 5.70 9.70 -2.00
CA PRO A 40 5.38 8.68 -1.01
C PRO A 40 3.86 8.41 -0.92
N ALA A 41 3.51 7.28 -0.34
CA ALA A 41 2.16 6.93 0.05
C ALA A 41 1.63 7.93 1.09
N ARG A 42 0.33 8.24 0.96
CA ARG A 42 -0.34 9.14 1.89
C ARG A 42 -0.34 8.63 3.33
N THR A 43 -0.37 9.56 4.26
CA THR A 43 -0.57 9.34 5.68
C THR A 43 -2.01 9.72 6.07
N ASN A 44 -2.73 8.78 6.66
CA ASN A 44 -4.01 9.06 7.31
C ASN A 44 -3.77 9.25 8.80
N LEU A 45 -4.18 10.39 9.35
CA LEU A 45 -4.06 10.69 10.77
C LEU A 45 -5.38 10.41 11.48
N THR A 46 -5.30 9.66 12.58
CA THR A 46 -6.42 9.47 13.52
C THR A 46 -6.06 10.10 14.85
N ILE A 47 -6.89 11.02 15.32
CA ILE A 47 -6.77 11.67 16.62
C ILE A 47 -7.85 11.08 17.51
N THR A 48 -7.46 10.53 18.65
CA THR A 48 -8.39 10.01 19.66
C THR A 48 -8.39 10.96 20.86
N GLU A 49 -9.58 11.41 21.25
CA GLU A 49 -9.80 12.30 22.38
C GLU A 49 -10.14 11.53 23.66
N HIS A 50 -10.09 12.20 24.80
CA HIS A 50 -10.28 11.58 26.12
C HIS A 50 -11.69 11.02 26.35
N ASP A 51 -12.68 11.52 25.60
CA ASP A 51 -14.06 11.06 25.63
C ASP A 51 -14.31 9.85 24.69
N GLY A 52 -13.27 9.38 23.99
CA GLY A 52 -13.35 8.29 23.03
C GLY A 52 -13.75 8.73 21.62
N THR A 53 -14.01 10.03 21.39
CA THR A 53 -14.23 10.56 20.04
C THR A 53 -12.98 10.38 19.18
N THR A 54 -13.16 10.04 17.90
CA THR A 54 -12.05 9.93 16.94
C THR A 54 -12.26 10.87 15.76
N THR A 55 -11.24 11.68 15.46
CA THR A 55 -11.20 12.53 14.27
C THR A 55 -10.22 11.94 13.26
N LYS A 56 -10.69 11.69 12.04
CA LYS A 56 -9.88 11.12 10.94
C LYS A 56 -9.59 12.16 9.88
N ILE A 57 -8.31 12.44 9.65
CA ILE A 57 -7.83 13.34 8.60
C ILE A 57 -7.19 12.47 7.52
N ASN A 58 -7.72 12.54 6.30
CA ASN A 58 -7.21 11.80 5.16
C ASN A 58 -6.70 12.79 4.12
N GLU A 59 -5.40 12.76 3.85
CA GLU A 59 -4.85 13.54 2.75
C GLU A 59 -5.14 12.86 1.40
N PRO A 60 -5.21 13.64 0.30
CA PRO A 60 -5.20 13.07 -1.04
C PRO A 60 -3.97 12.19 -1.24
N GLY A 61 -4.13 11.10 -1.99
CA GLY A 61 -2.98 10.31 -2.42
C GLY A 61 -2.15 11.06 -3.48
N ALA A 62 -0.90 10.62 -3.64
CA ALA A 62 -0.06 11.02 -4.76
C ALA A 62 -0.78 10.82 -6.10
N THR A 63 -0.61 11.77 -7.02
CA THR A 63 -1.17 11.63 -8.37
C THR A 63 -0.31 10.66 -9.16
N LEU A 64 -0.94 9.61 -9.70
CA LEU A 64 -0.27 8.72 -10.66
C LEU A 64 -0.38 9.33 -12.05
N ASN A 65 0.76 9.60 -12.68
CA ASN A 65 0.80 9.90 -14.10
C ASN A 65 0.45 8.64 -14.93
N GLU A 66 0.21 8.82 -16.23
CA GLU A 66 -0.26 7.75 -17.11
C GLU A 66 0.72 6.55 -17.17
N SER A 67 2.03 6.81 -17.15
CA SER A 67 3.04 5.75 -17.18
C SER A 67 3.07 4.96 -15.87
N ALA A 68 2.98 5.62 -14.71
CA ALA A 68 2.90 4.96 -13.42
C ALA A 68 1.62 4.14 -13.27
N LEU A 69 0.48 4.68 -13.74
CA LEU A 69 -0.80 3.96 -13.72
C LEU A 69 -0.76 2.70 -14.59
N ARG A 70 -0.16 2.80 -15.78
CA ARG A 70 0.03 1.64 -16.67
C ARG A 70 0.95 0.60 -16.06
N ALA A 71 2.11 1.01 -15.54
CA ALA A 71 3.03 0.10 -14.87
C ALA A 71 2.39 -0.59 -13.66
N PHE A 72 1.56 0.14 -12.91
CA PHE A 72 0.83 -0.44 -11.78
C PHE A 72 -0.22 -1.45 -12.23
N THR A 73 -0.95 -1.15 -13.30
CA THR A 73 -1.93 -2.06 -13.90
C THR A 73 -1.27 -3.34 -14.39
N ASP A 74 -0.16 -3.23 -15.14
CA ASP A 74 0.60 -4.37 -15.65
C ASP A 74 1.12 -5.24 -14.50
N ALA A 75 1.65 -4.62 -13.44
CA ALA A 75 2.14 -5.35 -12.26
C ALA A 75 1.03 -6.13 -11.53
N VAL A 76 -0.20 -5.60 -11.49
CA VAL A 76 -1.35 -6.28 -10.92
C VAL A 76 -1.77 -7.46 -11.81
N LEU A 77 -1.82 -7.28 -13.13
CA LEU A 77 -2.16 -8.35 -14.06
C LEU A 77 -1.14 -9.49 -14.03
N ASP A 78 0.15 -9.16 -14.06
CA ASP A 78 1.23 -10.13 -13.91
C ASP A 78 1.13 -10.93 -12.60
N ALA A 79 0.78 -10.26 -11.50
CA ALA A 79 0.66 -10.91 -10.19
C ALA A 79 -0.59 -11.80 -10.09
N ALA A 80 -1.65 -11.46 -10.83
CA ALA A 80 -2.86 -12.24 -10.91
C ALA A 80 -2.71 -13.45 -11.84
N ASP A 81 -1.84 -13.37 -12.85
CA ASP A 81 -1.57 -14.48 -13.76
C ASP A 81 -0.86 -15.62 -13.00
N GLY A 82 -1.61 -16.70 -12.75
CA GLY A 82 -1.16 -17.84 -11.94
C GLY A 82 -1.53 -17.76 -10.46
N ALA A 83 -2.28 -16.75 -10.02
CA ALA A 83 -2.92 -16.77 -8.70
C ALA A 83 -4.01 -17.85 -8.67
N ALA A 84 -4.04 -18.66 -7.60
CA ALA A 84 -4.91 -19.82 -7.43
C ALA A 84 -6.33 -19.47 -6.95
#